data_AF-A0A2E4HMY9-F1
#
_entry.id   AF-A0A2E4HMY9-F1
#
_cell.length_a   1.000
_cell.length_b   1.000
_cell.length_c   1.000
_cell.angle_alpha   90.00
_cell.angle_beta   90.00
_cell.angle_gamma   90.00
#
_symmetry.space_group_name_H-M   'P 1'
#
loop_
_entity.id
_entity.type
_entity.pdbx_description
1 polymer ?
#
loop_
_entity_poly.entity_id
_entity_poly.type
_entity_poly.pdbx_seq_one_letter_code
_entity_poly.pdbx_strand_id
1 'polypeptide(L)'
;MAAPWIAKLFGGLLGKADKIIDEVVTSKEEKLTLKNELQDILLKSEAELQKNVTERWKADMASDSWLSKNVRPMVLIFLVTSTVLMVFIDAGSISFEVEEKWTDLLQLTLITVIGAYFGGRSVEKVKNTNKK
;
A
#
# COMPACT_ATOMS: atom_id res chain seq x y z
N MET A 1 3.08 9.26 4.61
CA MET A 1 2.10 9.72 5.62
C MET A 1 2.43 9.01 6.90
N ALA A 2 2.96 9.71 7.90
CA ALA A 2 3.24 9.12 9.22
C ALA A 2 1.92 8.52 9.77
N ALA A 3 1.99 7.32 10.32
CA ALA A 3 0.79 6.57 10.67
C ALA A 3 0.06 7.28 11.84
N PRO A 4 -1.21 7.71 11.68
CA PRO A 4 -1.92 8.54 12.65
C PRO A 4 -2.02 7.94 14.07
N TRP A 5 -1.88 6.62 14.18
CA TRP A 5 -1.88 5.90 15.45
C TRP A 5 -0.56 6.06 16.23
N ILE A 6 0.58 6.23 15.55
CA ILE A 6 1.90 6.46 16.17
C ILE A 6 1.93 7.84 16.83
N ALA A 7 1.46 8.87 16.13
CA ALA A 7 1.35 10.23 16.66
C ALA A 7 0.43 10.28 17.90
N LYS A 8 -0.68 9.51 17.91
CA LYS A 8 -1.55 9.39 19.09
C LYS A 8 -0.88 8.69 20.27
N LEU A 9 -0.09 7.64 20.01
CA LEU A 9 0.60 6.88 21.05
C LEU A 9 1.71 7.72 21.69
N PHE A 10 2.52 8.40 20.87
CA PHE A 10 3.56 9.31 21.37
C PHE A 10 2.99 10.56 22.03
N GLY A 11 1.90 11.14 21.50
CA GLY A 11 1.19 12.24 22.15
C GLY A 11 0.64 11.85 23.53
N GLY A 12 0.15 10.61 23.68
CA GLY A 12 -0.29 10.08 24.97
C GLY A 12 0.85 9.84 25.97
N LEU A 13 2.04 9.47 25.50
CA LEU A 13 3.24 9.30 26.32
C LEU A 13 3.84 10.65 26.74
N LEU A 14 3.90 11.62 25.83
CA LEU A 14 4.31 13.00 26.13
C LEU A 14 3.43 13.64 27.19
N GLY A 15 2.11 13.48 27.09
CA GLY A 15 1.19 14.02 28.10
C GLY A 15 1.37 13.40 29.49
N LYS A 16 1.80 12.13 29.57
CA LYS A 16 2.15 11.48 30.85
C LYS A 16 3.52 11.94 31.36
N ALA A 17 4.50 12.07 30.49
CA ALA A 17 5.84 12.57 30.84
C ALA A 17 5.79 14.03 31.32
N ASP A 18 5.03 14.90 30.65
CA ASP A 18 4.80 16.28 31.07
C ASP A 18 4.24 16.36 32.49
N LYS A 19 3.25 15.52 32.84
CA LYS A 19 2.70 15.48 34.21
C LYS A 19 3.72 15.08 35.27
N ILE A 20 4.60 14.13 34.96
CA ILE A 20 5.63 13.66 35.90
C ILE A 20 6.72 14.73 36.08
N ILE A 21 7.11 15.41 34.99
CA ILE A 21 8.08 16.51 35.05
C ILE A 21 7.52 17.68 35.87
N ASP A 22 6.23 17.98 35.71
CA ASP A 22 5.53 19.01 36.48
C ASP A 22 5.48 18.72 37.99
N GLU A 23 5.45 17.44 38.37
CA GLU A 23 5.36 16.99 39.77
C GLU A 23 6.73 16.92 40.46
N VAL A 24 7.80 16.66 39.70
CA VAL A 24 9.15 16.43 40.24
C VAL A 24 10.08 17.66 40.11
N VAL A 25 9.88 18.51 39.10
CA VAL A 25 10.78 19.65 38.82
C VAL A 25 10.08 20.99 39.07
N THR A 26 10.52 21.71 40.08
CA THR A 26 9.92 23.00 40.50
C THR A 26 10.53 24.22 39.81
N SER A 27 11.75 24.09 39.25
CA SER A 27 12.41 25.18 38.53
C SER A 27 11.91 25.26 37.07
N LYS A 28 11.57 26.46 36.59
CA LYS A 28 10.98 26.65 35.26
C LYS A 28 11.98 26.38 34.11
N GLU A 29 13.27 26.65 34.33
CA GLU A 29 14.32 26.46 33.33
C GLU A 29 14.72 24.99 33.15
N GLU A 30 14.85 24.21 34.24
CA GLU A 30 15.15 22.78 34.13
C GLU A 30 13.96 22.02 33.54
N LYS A 31 12.72 22.43 33.86
CA LYS A 31 11.50 21.87 33.26
C LYS A 31 11.44 22.09 31.74
N LEU A 32 11.78 23.30 31.28
CA LEU A 32 11.74 23.63 29.85
C LEU A 32 12.84 22.89 29.07
N THR A 33 14.03 22.77 29.64
CA THR A 33 15.15 22.04 29.04
C THR A 33 14.85 20.54 28.93
N LEU A 34 14.34 19.92 30.00
CA LEU A 34 13.88 18.51 29.99
C LEU A 34 12.80 18.24 28.95
N LYS A 35 11.81 19.13 28.84
CA LYS A 35 10.73 18.99 27.86
C LYS A 35 11.24 19.06 26.42
N ASN A 36 12.15 20.00 26.15
CA ASN A 36 12.76 20.14 24.83
C ASN A 36 13.63 18.93 24.46
N GLU A 37 14.41 18.41 25.41
CA GLU A 37 15.22 17.19 25.18
C GLU A 37 14.33 15.96 24.94
N LEU A 38 13.25 15.79 25.72
CA LEU A 38 12.27 14.72 25.50
C LEU A 38 11.61 14.81 24.12
N GLN A 39 11.23 16.02 23.72
CA GLN A 39 10.63 16.24 22.41
C GLN A 39 11.62 15.94 21.27
N ASP A 40 12.89 16.32 21.42
CA ASP A 40 13.95 16.03 20.45
C ASP A 40 14.26 14.53 20.34
N ILE A 41 14.32 13.81 21.48
CA ILE A 41 14.48 12.35 21.52
C ILE A 41 13.31 11.66 20.81
N LEU A 42 12.08 12.12 21.03
CA LEU A 42 10.89 11.55 20.39
C LEU A 42 10.86 11.80 18.89
N LEU A 43 11.22 13.01 18.44
CA LEU A 43 11.34 13.35 17.02
C LEU A 43 12.39 12.48 16.32
N LYS A 44 13.56 12.29 16.95
CA LYS A 44 14.62 11.42 16.44
C LYS A 44 14.17 9.96 16.37
N SER A 45 13.48 9.47 17.40
CA SER A 45 12.93 8.11 17.45
C SER A 45 11.86 7.89 16.38
N GLU A 46 10.95 8.85 16.18
CA GLU A 46 9.94 8.76 15.12
C GLU A 46 10.60 8.74 13.73
N ALA A 47 11.60 9.60 13.50
CA ALA A 47 12.33 9.64 12.24
C ALA A 47 13.06 8.30 11.95
N GLU A 48 13.68 7.69 12.96
CA GLU A 48 14.35 6.40 12.84
C GLU A 48 13.35 5.25 12.59
N LEU A 49 12.20 5.27 13.26
CA LEU A 49 11.12 4.30 13.01
C LEU A 49 10.58 4.42 11.59
N GLN A 50 10.33 5.64 11.10
CA GLN A 50 9.89 5.87 9.72
C GLN A 50 10.94 5.40 8.71
N LYS A 51 12.23 5.60 9.01
CA LYS A 51 13.33 5.11 8.18
C LYS A 51 13.34 3.58 8.12
N ASN A 52 13.24 2.90 9.26
CA ASN A 52 13.19 1.43 9.32
C ASN A 52 11.97 0.85 8.57
N VAL A 53 10.80 1.46 8.71
CA VAL A 53 9.60 1.07 7.94
C VAL A 53 9.83 1.24 6.44
N THR A 54 10.42 2.37 6.04
CA THR A 54 10.73 2.66 4.64
C THR A 54 11.76 1.69 4.07
N GLU A 55 12.81 1.37 4.83
CA GLU A 55 13.83 0.40 4.45
C GLU A 55 13.26 -0.99 4.31
N ARG A 56 12.36 -1.39 5.22
CA ARG A 56 11.64 -2.67 5.11
C ARG A 56 10.75 -2.73 3.88
N TRP A 57 10.01 -1.65 3.58
CA TRP A 57 9.23 -1.58 2.34
C TRP A 57 10.11 -1.63 1.10
N LYS A 58 11.26 -0.95 1.10
CA LYS A 58 12.23 -1.05 0.00
C LYS A 58 12.80 -2.45 -0.14
N ALA A 59 13.11 -3.13 0.96
CA ALA A 59 13.59 -4.51 0.96
C ALA A 59 12.53 -5.49 0.46
N ASP A 60 11.28 -5.33 0.89
CA ASP A 60 10.14 -6.13 0.41
C ASP A 60 9.90 -5.89 -1.09
N MET A 61 10.11 -4.67 -1.58
CA MET A 61 10.05 -4.35 -3.01
C MET A 61 11.28 -4.81 -3.80
N ALA A 62 12.41 -5.11 -3.14
CA ALA A 62 13.63 -5.60 -3.79
C ALA A 62 13.54 -7.08 -4.21
N SER A 63 12.47 -7.79 -3.83
CA SER A 63 12.07 -9.07 -4.45
C SER A 63 11.49 -8.83 -5.85
N ASP A 64 12.33 -8.23 -6.69
CA ASP A 64 12.03 -7.63 -7.97
C ASP A 64 12.08 -8.73 -9.06
N SER A 65 11.43 -9.86 -8.76
CA SER A 65 11.45 -11.06 -9.59
C SER A 65 10.78 -10.76 -10.94
N TRP A 66 11.27 -11.42 -12.00
CA TRP A 66 10.67 -11.29 -13.34
C TRP A 66 9.18 -11.62 -13.32
N LEU A 67 8.77 -12.57 -12.49
CA LEU A 67 7.37 -12.96 -12.31
C LEU A 67 6.55 -11.82 -11.71
N SER A 68 7.06 -11.14 -10.66
CA SER A 68 6.39 -9.99 -10.02
C SER A 68 6.19 -8.83 -10.99
N LYS A 69 7.15 -8.59 -11.89
CA LYS A 69 7.08 -7.53 -12.92
C LYS A 69 6.05 -7.83 -14.02
N ASN A 70 5.88 -9.11 -14.35
CA ASN A 70 5.03 -9.54 -15.45
C ASN A 70 3.69 -10.14 -15.00
N VAL A 71 3.41 -10.23 -13.70
CA VAL A 71 2.17 -10.85 -13.19
C VAL A 71 0.93 -10.19 -13.80
N ARG A 72 0.95 -8.87 -13.94
CA ARG A 72 -0.17 -8.09 -14.47
C ARG A 72 -0.48 -8.41 -15.94
N PRO A 73 0.49 -8.34 -16.88
CA PRO A 73 0.24 -8.77 -18.26
C PRO A 73 -0.03 -10.28 -18.38
N MET A 74 0.60 -11.13 -17.56
CA MET A 74 0.36 -12.58 -17.60
C MET A 74 -1.07 -12.96 -17.18
N VAL A 75 -1.62 -12.31 -16.16
CA VAL A 75 -3.03 -12.50 -15.76
C VAL A 75 -3.98 -12.07 -16.89
N LEU A 76 -3.67 -10.97 -17.59
CA LEU A 76 -4.47 -10.55 -18.76
C LEU A 76 -4.49 -11.63 -19.85
N ILE A 77 -3.31 -12.15 -20.22
CA ILE A 77 -3.18 -13.19 -21.24
C ILE A 77 -3.94 -14.44 -20.81
N PHE A 78 -3.77 -14.88 -19.56
CA PHE A 78 -4.47 -16.03 -19.00
C PHE A 78 -5.99 -15.88 -19.09
N LEU A 79 -6.53 -14.72 -18.70
CA LEU A 79 -7.98 -14.48 -18.74
C LEU A 79 -8.50 -14.49 -20.18
N VAL A 80 -7.84 -13.80 -21.10
CA VAL A 80 -8.24 -13.76 -22.52
C VAL A 80 -8.18 -15.16 -23.15
N THR A 81 -7.11 -15.92 -22.92
CA THR A 81 -7.00 -17.29 -23.42
C THR A 81 -8.09 -18.20 -22.84
N SER A 82 -8.40 -18.06 -21.55
CA SER A 82 -9.47 -18.83 -20.90
C SER A 82 -10.84 -18.54 -21.54
N THR A 83 -11.12 -17.27 -21.86
CA THR A 83 -12.36 -16.90 -22.57
C THR A 83 -12.40 -17.46 -23.98
N VAL A 84 -11.30 -17.39 -24.73
CA VAL A 84 -11.23 -17.98 -26.08
C VAL A 84 -11.46 -19.48 -26.05
N LEU A 85 -10.86 -20.20 -25.08
CA LEU A 85 -11.11 -21.64 -24.88
C LEU A 85 -12.58 -21.93 -24.55
N MET A 86 -13.21 -21.10 -23.70
CA MET A 86 -14.63 -21.24 -23.36
C MET A 86 -15.53 -21.10 -24.60
N VAL A 87 -15.23 -20.15 -25.49
CA VAL A 87 -15.94 -19.98 -26.77
C VAL A 87 -15.77 -21.20 -27.68
N PHE A 88 -14.59 -21.82 -27.71
CA PHE A 88 -14.38 -23.05 -28.50
C PHE A 88 -15.11 -24.27 -27.92
N ILE A 89 -15.29 -24.33 -26.59
CA ILE A 89 -16.08 -25.38 -25.94
C ILE A 89 -17.56 -25.18 -26.26
N ASP A 90 -18.06 -23.95 -26.17
CA ASP A 90 -19.45 -23.58 -26.48
C ASP A 90 -19.79 -23.77 -27.98
N ALA A 91 -18.86 -23.44 -28.88
CA ALA A 91 -19.00 -23.66 -30.32
C ALA A 91 -18.70 -25.11 -30.76
N GLY A 92 -18.15 -25.94 -29.86
CA GLY A 92 -17.71 -27.31 -30.11
C GLY A 92 -18.69 -28.37 -29.58
N SER A 93 -18.46 -29.63 -29.95
CA SER A 93 -19.38 -30.77 -29.77
C SER A 93 -19.61 -31.26 -28.31
N ILE A 94 -19.25 -30.49 -27.28
CA ILE A 94 -19.40 -30.90 -25.87
C ILE A 94 -20.55 -30.10 -25.25
N SER A 95 -21.60 -30.78 -24.78
CA SER A 95 -22.72 -30.17 -24.07
C SER A 95 -22.33 -29.76 -22.63
N PHE A 96 -21.42 -28.80 -22.51
CA PHE A 96 -21.01 -28.24 -21.23
C PHE A 96 -21.73 -26.90 -21.01
N GLU A 97 -22.90 -26.96 -20.39
CA GLU A 97 -23.66 -25.78 -20.02
C GLU A 97 -23.00 -25.12 -18.80
N VAL A 98 -22.41 -23.95 -19.00
CA VAL A 98 -21.81 -23.14 -17.93
C VAL A 98 -22.92 -22.29 -17.32
N GLU A 99 -23.14 -22.40 -16.00
CA GLU A 99 -24.14 -21.55 -15.33
C GLU A 99 -23.83 -20.05 -15.51
N GLU A 100 -24.87 -19.26 -15.72
CA GLU A 100 -24.79 -17.80 -15.97
C GLU A 100 -23.99 -17.04 -14.89
N LYS A 101 -24.07 -17.48 -13.63
CA LYS A 101 -23.30 -16.87 -12.52
C LYS A 101 -21.78 -16.90 -12.76
N TRP A 102 -21.26 -17.92 -13.47
CA TRP A 102 -19.84 -18.06 -13.74
C TRP A 102 -19.41 -17.24 -14.96
N THR A 103 -20.26 -17.15 -15.98
CA THR A 103 -20.01 -16.27 -17.14
C THR A 103 -20.05 -14.80 -16.74
N ASP A 104 -20.99 -14.42 -15.88
CA ASP A 104 -21.11 -13.05 -15.35
C ASP A 104 -19.91 -12.66 -14.49
N LEU A 105 -19.47 -13.57 -13.60
CA LEU A 105 -18.28 -13.36 -12.80
C LEU A 105 -17.03 -13.19 -13.69
N LEU A 106 -16.91 -14.00 -14.75
CA LEU A 106 -15.80 -13.89 -15.70
C LEU A 106 -15.84 -12.55 -16.46
N GLN A 107 -17.01 -12.12 -16.93
CA GLN A 107 -17.20 -10.84 -17.62
C GLN A 107 -16.83 -9.65 -16.72
N LEU A 108 -17.33 -9.63 -15.48
CA LEU A 108 -17.00 -8.58 -14.51
C LEU A 108 -15.49 -8.53 -14.24
N THR A 109 -14.86 -9.70 -14.07
CA THR A 109 -13.42 -9.82 -13.85
C THR A 109 -12.63 -9.31 -15.05
N LEU A 110 -13.03 -9.65 -16.29
CA LEU A 110 -12.38 -9.17 -17.50
C LEU A 110 -12.43 -7.65 -17.64
N ILE A 111 -13.61 -7.05 -17.48
CA ILE A 111 -13.79 -5.59 -17.62
C ILE A 111 -12.96 -4.85 -16.56
N THR A 112 -13.00 -5.31 -15.31
CA THR A 112 -12.27 -4.69 -14.20
C THR A 112 -10.75 -4.82 -14.37
N VAL A 113 -10.24 -6.01 -14.73
CA VAL A 113 -8.80 -6.26 -14.89
C VAL A 113 -8.23 -5.53 -16.11
N ILE A 114 -8.93 -5.55 -17.26
CA ILE A 114 -8.52 -4.83 -18.47
C ILE A 114 -8.56 -3.32 -18.22
N GLY A 115 -9.64 -2.81 -17.62
CA GLY A 115 -9.79 -1.40 -17.26
C GLY A 115 -8.71 -0.91 -16.31
N ALA A 116 -8.40 -1.69 -15.26
CA ALA A 116 -7.32 -1.36 -14.32
C ALA A 116 -5.92 -1.40 -14.99
N TYR A 117 -5.67 -2.38 -15.87
CA TYR A 117 -4.40 -2.51 -16.56
C TYR A 117 -4.13 -1.34 -17.50
N PHE A 118 -5.05 -1.08 -18.45
CA PHE A 118 -4.89 -0.04 -19.45
C PHE A 118 -5.16 1.36 -18.89
N GLY A 119 -6.11 1.50 -17.96
CA GLY A 119 -6.37 2.76 -17.26
C GLY A 119 -5.17 3.19 -16.41
N GLY A 120 -4.60 2.29 -15.60
CA GLY A 120 -3.41 2.57 -14.81
C GLY A 120 -2.19 2.94 -15.67
N ARG A 121 -1.96 2.23 -16.78
CA ARG A 121 -0.88 2.54 -17.74
C ARG A 121 -1.08 3.88 -18.45
N SER A 122 -2.33 4.24 -18.76
CA SER A 122 -2.65 5.51 -19.38
C SER A 122 -2.38 6.68 -18.43
N VAL A 123 -2.78 6.56 -17.17
CA VAL A 123 -2.50 7.57 -16.13
C VAL A 123 -1.00 7.70 -15.86
N GLU A 124 -0.28 6.58 -15.79
CA GLU A 124 1.18 6.58 -15.62
C GLU A 124 1.88 7.32 -16.77
N LYS A 125 1.43 7.13 -18.01
CA LYS A 125 1.97 7.82 -19.19
C LYS A 125 1.69 9.33 -19.16
N VAL A 126 0.48 9.75 -18.80
CA VAL A 126 0.11 11.17 -18.70
C VAL A 126 0.92 11.88 -17.61
N LYS A 127 1.12 11.25 -16.46
CA LYS A 127 1.91 11.80 -15.36
C LYS A 127 3.39 12.01 -15.74
N ASN A 128 3.96 11.11 -16.53
CA ASN A 128 5.34 11.23 -17.00
C ASN A 128 5.52 12.30 -18.09
N THR A 129 4.50 12.55 -18.91
CA THR A 129 4.51 13.65 -19.89
C THR A 129 4.47 15.02 -19.21
N ASN A 130 3.65 15.20 -18.16
CA ASN A 130 3.53 16.47 -17.41
C ASN A 130 4.73 16.79 -16.51
N LYS A 131 5.67 15.86 -16.33
CA LYS A 131 6.88 16.03 -15.53
C LYS A 131 8.10 16.48 -16.35
N LYS A 132 7.95 16.56 -17.67
CA LYS A 132 8.91 17.16 -18.61
C LYS A 132 8.52 18.60 -18.88
#